data_AF-A0A4S8QZV5-F1
#
_entry.id   AF-A0A4S8QZV5-F1
#
_cell.length_a   1.000
_cell.length_b   1.000
_cell.length_c   1.000
_cell.angle_alpha   90.00
_cell.angle_beta   90.00
_cell.angle_gamma   90.00
#
_symmetry.space_group_name_H-M   'P 1'
#
loop_
_entity.id
_entity.type
_entity.pdbx_description
1 polymer ?
#
loop_
_entity_poly.entity_id
_entity_poly.type
_entity_poly.pdbx_seq_one_letter_code
_entity_poly.pdbx_strand_id
1 'polypeptide(L)'
;MASQVAAERRLIQNGESGIGNLVSNLVRASNESHSTSLDPGEDNKIKPLTNAEILGNIFVFNFAGHDTTTISLSYAMLLLVANPQAQDWVHEEIKYYIGDRDPKTLA
;
A
#
# COMPACT_ATOMS: atom_id res chain seq x y z
N MET A 1 10.96 10.16 1.49
CA MET A 1 11.20 8.71 1.42
C MET A 1 12.49 8.28 2.13
N ALA A 2 13.69 8.69 1.71
CA ALA A 2 14.94 8.27 2.38
C ALA A 2 15.02 8.69 3.87
N SER A 3 14.59 9.92 4.20
CA SER A 3 14.50 10.38 5.59
C SER A 3 13.50 9.59 6.44
N GLN A 4 12.41 9.11 5.84
CA GLN A 4 11.40 8.29 6.50
C GLN A 4 11.91 6.88 6.77
N VAL A 5 12.60 6.25 5.81
CA VAL A 5 13.26 4.95 6.02
C VAL A 5 14.26 5.03 7.16
N ALA A 6 15.05 6.10 7.22
CA ALA A 6 16.01 6.32 8.32
C ALA A 6 15.32 6.54 9.67
N ALA A 7 14.20 7.27 9.72
CA ALA A 7 13.42 7.47 10.93
C ALA A 7 12.79 6.17 11.43
N GLU A 8 12.14 5.40 10.56
CA GLU A 8 11.53 4.10 10.89
C GLU A 8 12.59 3.10 11.39
N ARG A 9 13.79 3.12 10.81
CA ARG A 9 14.90 2.27 11.26
C ARG A 9 15.36 2.61 12.68
N ARG A 10 15.34 3.89 13.06
CA ARG A 10 15.66 4.33 14.43
C ARG A 10 14.60 3.88 15.43
N LEU A 11 13.32 4.01 15.07
CA LEU A 11 12.21 3.55 15.92
C LEU A 11 12.33 2.05 16.22
N ILE A 12 12.55 1.25 15.18
CA ILE A 12 12.71 -0.21 15.32
C ILE A 12 13.95 -0.58 16.15
N GLN A 13 15.07 0.14 15.99
CA GLN A 13 16.27 -0.08 16.82
C GLN A 13 16.04 0.24 18.30
N ASN A 14 15.17 1.20 18.61
CA ASN A 14 14.81 1.57 19.97
C ASN A 14 13.77 0.62 20.59
N GLY A 15 13.30 -0.40 19.87
CA GLY A 15 12.24 -1.30 20.31
C GLY A 15 10.84 -0.70 20.20
N GLU A 16 10.69 0.43 19.53
CA GLU A 16 9.40 1.09 19.30
C GLU A 16 8.74 0.54 18.02
N SER A 17 7.42 0.34 18.07
CA SER A 17 6.65 0.01 16.88
C SER A 17 6.53 1.25 15.99
N GLY A 18 6.92 1.09 14.72
CA GLY A 18 6.68 2.10 13.68
C GLY A 18 5.19 2.32 13.42
N ILE A 19 4.89 3.26 12.51
CA ILE A 19 3.52 3.75 12.23
C ILE A 19 2.60 2.66 11.64
N GLY A 20 3.13 1.50 11.22
CA GLY A 20 2.36 0.42 10.60
C GLY A 20 2.08 0.63 9.11
N ASN A 21 2.71 1.64 8.50
CA ASN A 21 2.66 1.88 7.06
C ASN A 21 3.62 0.96 6.28
N LEU A 22 3.54 0.99 4.94
CA LEU A 22 4.39 0.17 4.07
C LEU A 22 5.89 0.34 4.34
N VAL A 23 6.36 1.56 4.63
CA VAL A 23 7.77 1.83 4.93
C VAL A 23 8.19 1.11 6.21
N SER A 24 7.40 1.24 7.28
CA SER A 24 7.67 0.57 8.56
C SER A 24 7.68 -0.96 8.41
N ASN A 25 6.78 -1.53 7.61
CA ASN A 25 6.71 -2.97 7.37
C ASN A 25 7.91 -3.49 6.55
N LEU A 26 8.36 -2.75 5.53
CA LEU A 26 9.54 -3.09 4.74
C LEU A 26 10.84 -2.97 5.57
N VAL A 27 10.95 -1.93 6.41
CA VAL A 27 12.10 -1.76 7.32
C VAL A 27 12.12 -2.86 8.38
N ARG A 28 10.97 -3.23 8.94
CA ARG A 28 10.84 -4.34 9.89
C ARG A 28 11.23 -5.68 9.25
N ALA A 29 10.68 -6.00 8.09
CA ALA A 29 11.00 -7.23 7.36
C ALA A 29 12.49 -7.34 6.99
N SER A 30 13.14 -6.22 6.68
CA SER A 30 14.60 -6.14 6.46
C SER A 30 15.41 -6.50 7.71
N ASN A 31 14.97 -6.10 8.91
CA ASN A 31 15.68 -6.39 10.15
C ASN A 31 15.40 -7.80 10.72
N GLU A 32 14.21 -8.37 10.47
CA GLU A 32 13.80 -9.69 10.98
C GLU A 32 14.45 -10.86 10.22
N SER A 33 15.05 -10.64 9.04
CA SER A 33 15.74 -11.69 8.28
C SER A 33 17.11 -12.10 8.88
N HIS A 34 17.39 -11.73 10.13
CA HIS A 34 18.63 -12.03 10.86
C HIS A 34 18.47 -13.07 11.99
N SER A 35 17.27 -13.59 12.26
CA SER A 35 17.03 -14.42 13.48
C SER A 35 16.36 -15.79 13.24
N THR A 36 16.61 -16.45 12.12
CA THR A 36 16.31 -17.88 11.95
C THR A 36 17.56 -18.65 11.54
N SER A 37 18.33 -19.08 12.54
CA SER A 37 19.29 -20.18 12.33
C SER A 37 19.45 -21.00 13.59
N LEU A 38 18.90 -22.22 13.57
CA LEU A 38 19.44 -23.34 14.33
C LEU A 38 19.66 -24.61 13.48
N ASP A 39 19.41 -24.60 12.17
CA ASP A 39 19.73 -25.75 11.31
C ASP A 39 20.90 -25.47 10.33
N PRO A 40 22.03 -26.20 10.46
CA PRO A 40 23.18 -26.08 9.58
C PRO A 40 22.95 -26.93 8.32
N GLY A 41 22.14 -26.46 7.38
CA GLY A 41 21.90 -27.21 6.14
C GLY A 41 21.04 -26.57 5.05
N GLU A 42 20.28 -25.51 5.33
CA GLU A 42 19.47 -24.84 4.30
C GLU A 42 20.09 -23.54 3.80
N ASP A 43 20.48 -23.52 2.52
CA ASP A 43 20.90 -22.34 1.76
C ASP A 43 19.76 -21.33 1.48
N ASN A 44 18.61 -21.48 2.15
CA ASN A 44 17.40 -20.69 1.90
C ASN A 44 17.24 -19.51 2.88
N LYS A 45 18.35 -18.86 3.25
CA LYS A 45 18.31 -17.63 4.07
C LYS A 45 17.80 -16.47 3.22
N ILE A 46 16.58 -16.01 3.50
CA ILE A 46 16.03 -14.78 2.92
C ILE A 46 16.97 -13.63 3.29
N LYS A 47 17.63 -13.04 2.29
CA LYS A 47 18.53 -11.90 2.51
C LYS A 47 17.71 -10.67 2.94
N PRO A 48 18.16 -9.95 3.98
CA PRO A 48 17.66 -8.62 4.31
C PRO A 48 17.62 -7.70 3.11
N LEU A 49 16.51 -6.96 2.93
CA LEU A 49 16.42 -5.92 1.91
C LEU A 49 17.40 -4.78 2.23
N THR A 50 18.15 -4.35 1.23
CA THR A 50 18.99 -3.15 1.29
C THR A 50 18.12 -1.89 1.29
N ASN A 51 18.68 -0.76 1.75
CA ASN A 51 17.99 0.54 1.68
C ASN A 51 17.58 0.91 0.23
N ALA A 52 18.39 0.54 -0.75
CA ALA A 52 18.09 0.77 -2.16
C ALA A 52 16.88 -0.06 -2.61
N GLU A 53 16.80 -1.33 -2.21
CA GLU A 53 15.65 -2.19 -2.52
C GLU A 53 14.38 -1.73 -1.78
N ILE A 54 14.48 -1.29 -0.53
CA ILE A 54 13.33 -0.72 0.21
C ILE A 54 12.78 0.50 -0.53
N LEU A 55 13.67 1.45 -0.89
CA LEU A 55 13.27 2.66 -1.62
C LEU A 55 12.73 2.33 -3.01
N GLY A 56 13.36 1.39 -3.72
CA GLY A 56 12.92 0.93 -5.03
C GLY A 56 11.52 0.31 -4.98
N ASN A 57 11.26 -0.57 -4.02
CA ASN A 57 9.94 -1.17 -3.82
C ASN A 57 8.89 -0.11 -3.50
N ILE A 58 9.17 0.80 -2.55
CA ILE A 58 8.25 1.91 -2.23
C ILE A 58 7.94 2.75 -3.48
N PHE A 59 8.96 3.04 -4.29
CA PHE A 59 8.77 3.78 -5.54
C PHE A 59 7.87 3.01 -6.51
N VAL A 60 8.13 1.73 -6.74
CA VAL A 60 7.33 0.89 -7.65
C VAL A 60 5.88 0.81 -7.20
N PHE A 61 5.61 0.58 -5.91
CA PHE A 61 4.25 0.52 -5.38
C PHE A 61 3.50 1.83 -5.58
N ASN A 62 4.14 2.97 -5.28
CA ASN A 62 3.51 4.27 -5.45
C ASN A 62 3.28 4.61 -6.93
N PHE A 63 4.28 4.37 -7.77
CA PHE A 63 4.20 4.68 -9.20
C PHE A 63 3.12 3.84 -9.89
N ALA A 64 3.16 2.51 -9.69
CA ALA A 64 2.19 1.61 -10.28
C ALA A 64 0.76 1.90 -9.78
N GLY A 65 0.59 2.14 -8.48
CA GLY A 65 -0.72 2.43 -7.89
C GLY A 65 -1.29 3.79 -8.31
N HIS A 66 -0.45 4.80 -8.48
CA HIS A 66 -0.88 6.16 -8.80
C HIS A 66 -1.37 6.29 -10.24
N ASP A 67 -0.52 5.93 -11.23
CA ASP A 67 -0.82 6.25 -12.63
C ASP A 67 -1.91 5.32 -13.17
N THR A 68 -1.88 4.03 -12.85
CA THR A 68 -2.92 3.09 -13.31
C THR A 68 -4.31 3.44 -12.76
N THR A 69 -4.40 3.77 -11.47
CA THR A 69 -5.68 4.13 -10.82
C THR A 69 -6.20 5.47 -11.32
N THR A 70 -5.33 6.48 -11.43
CA THR A 70 -5.70 7.81 -11.95
C THR A 70 -6.23 7.72 -13.37
N ILE A 71 -5.52 7.01 -14.25
CA ILE A 71 -5.93 6.84 -15.65
C ILE A 71 -7.24 6.06 -15.74
N SER A 72 -7.37 4.96 -14.98
CA SER A 72 -8.59 4.14 -14.98
C SER A 72 -9.81 4.92 -14.51
N LEU A 73 -9.70 5.67 -13.41
CA LEU A 73 -10.79 6.51 -12.90
C LEU A 73 -11.14 7.64 -13.87
N SER A 74 -10.13 8.29 -14.47
CA SER A 74 -10.36 9.37 -15.43
C SER A 74 -11.14 8.87 -16.64
N TYR A 75 -10.78 7.68 -17.16
CA TYR A 75 -11.47 7.08 -18.28
C TYR A 75 -12.87 6.58 -17.89
N ALA A 76 -13.04 6.00 -16.71
CA ALA A 76 -14.34 5.61 -16.19
C ALA A 76 -15.28 6.83 -16.09
N MET A 77 -14.82 7.94 -15.53
CA MET A 77 -15.59 9.18 -15.46
C MET A 77 -15.94 9.73 -16.84
N LEU A 78 -14.99 9.73 -17.77
CA LEU A 78 -15.24 10.12 -19.16
C LEU A 78 -16.34 9.27 -19.81
N LEU A 79 -16.29 7.95 -19.62
CA LEU A 79 -17.30 7.03 -20.14
C LEU A 79 -18.67 7.24 -19.49
N LEU A 80 -18.75 7.50 -18.19
CA LEU A 80 -20.02 7.79 -17.51
C LEU A 80 -20.66 9.06 -18.07
N VAL A 81 -19.88 10.14 -18.21
CA VAL A 81 -20.36 11.40 -18.81
C VAL A 81 -20.85 11.20 -20.25
N ALA A 82 -20.15 10.38 -21.03
CA ALA A 82 -20.53 10.08 -22.41
C ALA A 82 -21.72 9.12 -22.53
N ASN A 83 -22.08 8.39 -21.46
CA ASN A 83 -23.15 7.38 -21.45
C ASN A 83 -24.13 7.62 -20.28
N PRO A 84 -25.04 8.61 -20.39
CA PRO A 84 -25.93 8.99 -19.30
C PRO A 84 -26.76 7.85 -18.72
N GLN A 85 -27.20 6.89 -19.54
CA GLN A 85 -27.95 5.72 -19.06
C GLN A 85 -27.14 4.86 -18.07
N ALA A 86 -25.83 4.69 -18.32
CA ALA A 86 -24.96 3.95 -17.40
C ALA A 86 -24.68 4.77 -16.14
N GLN A 87 -24.53 6.09 -16.27
CA GLN A 87 -24.38 6.99 -15.13
C GLN A 87 -25.61 6.99 -14.22
N ASP A 88 -26.81 7.06 -14.80
CA ASP A 88 -28.08 7.00 -14.05
C ASP A 88 -28.21 5.66 -13.34
N TRP A 89 -27.92 4.54 -14.03
CA TRP A 89 -27.95 3.21 -13.43
C TRP A 89 -27.00 3.07 -12.23
N VAL A 90 -25.74 3.53 -12.35
CA VAL A 90 -24.78 3.51 -11.23
C VAL A 90 -25.26 4.41 -10.08
N HIS A 91 -25.84 5.57 -10.39
CA HIS A 91 -26.39 6.46 -9.37
C HIS A 91 -27.58 5.84 -8.63
N GLU A 92 -28.50 5.19 -9.35
CA GLU A 92 -29.62 4.46 -8.78
C GLU A 92 -29.16 3.35 -7.83
N GLU A 93 -28.13 2.59 -8.22
CA GLU A 93 -27.56 1.52 -7.40
C GLU A 93 -26.97 2.10 -6.10
N ILE A 94 -26.17 3.16 -6.20
CA ILE A 94 -25.61 3.86 -5.05
C ILE A 94 -26.74 4.36 -4.14
N LYS A 95 -27.78 4.97 -4.68
CA LYS A 95 -28.91 5.48 -3.90
C LYS A 95 -29.72 4.36 -3.24
N TYR A 96 -29.92 3.24 -3.92
CA TYR A 96 -30.65 2.10 -3.39
C TYR A 96 -29.92 1.45 -2.21
N TYR A 97 -28.63 1.17 -2.37
CA TYR A 97 -27.86 0.51 -1.32
C TYR A 97 -27.42 1.50 -0.26
N ILE A 98 -26.81 2.63 -0.62
CA ILE A 98 -26.21 3.58 0.32
C ILE A 98 -27.26 4.56 0.86
N GLY A 99 -28.09 5.13 -0.01
CA GLY A 99 -29.08 6.14 0.36
C GLY A 99 -28.44 7.40 0.98
N ASP A 100 -29.09 7.97 1.99
CA ASP A 100 -28.60 9.16 2.71
C ASP A 100 -27.75 8.80 3.95
N ARG A 101 -27.25 7.56 4.04
CA ARG A 101 -26.45 7.11 5.18
C ARG A 101 -25.13 7.88 5.24
N ASP A 102 -24.70 8.22 6.45
CA ASP A 102 -23.38 8.83 6.65
C ASP A 102 -22.31 7.86 6.13
N PRO A 103 -21.44 8.28 5.18
CA PRO A 103 -20.36 7.45 4.69
C PRO A 103 -19.49 6.83 5.80
N LYS A 104 -19.38 7.48 6.97
CA LYS A 104 -18.63 6.98 8.14
C LYS A 104 -19.29 5.79 8.84
N THR A 105 -20.57 5.54 8.54
CA THR A 105 -21.37 4.45 9.11
C THR A 105 -21.51 3.25 8.15
N LEU A 106 -20.91 3.34 6.96
CA LEU A 106 -20.81 2.23 6.02
C LEU A 106 -19.68 1.30 6.48
N ALA A 107 -20.06 0.16 7.07
CA ALA A 107 -19.17 -0.91 7.51
C ALA A 107 -19.57 -2.22 6.84
#